data_AF-A0A961Q1L2-F1
#
_entry.id   AF-A0A961Q1L2-F1
#
_cell.length_a   1.000
_cell.length_b   1.000
_cell.length_c   1.000
_cell.angle_alpha   90.00
_cell.angle_beta   90.00
_cell.angle_gamma   90.00
#
_symmetry.space_group_name_H-M   'P 1'
#
loop_
_entity.id
_entity.type
_entity.pdbx_description
1 polymer ?
#
loop_
_entity_poly.entity_id
_entity_poly.type
_entity_poly.pdbx_seq_one_letter_code
_entity_poly.pdbx_strand_id
1 'polypeptide(L)'
;KRSSFAWVDLFGTDDALMATGFTAWGGIFWLDGVWYAVGGGKGERPHLLGVGERTVCLAQADDWLNTRETDESAFKTRSWLRQPPTEKQLQYLAPECRQDFGLTRYRASALMTFGFNKRAIRQLIESAVGPERRAA
;
A
#
# COMPACT_ATOMS: atom_id res chain seq x y z
N LYS A 1 14.69 4.00 -13.28
CA LYS A 1 14.34 5.08 -12.33
C LYS A 1 14.01 4.43 -10.99
N ARG A 2 14.45 5.01 -9.85
CA ARG A 2 13.92 4.61 -8.53
C ARG A 2 12.53 5.21 -8.37
N SER A 3 11.60 4.47 -7.76
CA SER A 3 10.28 4.98 -7.40
C SER A 3 10.41 6.29 -6.61
N SER A 4 9.51 7.23 -6.86
CA SER A 4 9.40 8.48 -6.10
C SER A 4 8.86 8.25 -4.67
N PHE A 5 8.34 7.06 -4.41
CA PHE A 5 7.66 6.69 -3.17
C PHE A 5 8.47 5.67 -2.38
N ALA A 6 8.32 5.71 -1.06
CA ALA A 6 8.85 4.66 -0.19
C ALA A 6 7.83 3.52 -0.11
N TRP A 7 8.28 2.30 -0.41
CA TRP A 7 7.46 1.09 -0.29
C TRP A 7 7.64 0.50 1.11
N VAL A 8 6.54 0.37 1.83
CA VAL A 8 6.48 -0.12 3.21
C VAL A 8 6.02 -1.57 3.18
N ASP A 9 6.81 -2.45 3.80
CA ASP A 9 6.37 -3.78 4.18
C ASP A 9 5.40 -3.69 5.37
N LEU A 10 4.16 -4.10 5.13
CA LEU A 10 3.08 -3.98 6.09
C LEU A 10 3.24 -4.97 7.25
N PHE A 11 3.83 -6.15 7.01
CA PHE A 11 3.86 -7.26 7.97
C PHE A 11 5.26 -7.78 8.29
N GLY A 12 6.29 -7.35 7.56
CA GLY A 12 7.68 -7.78 7.77
C GLY A 12 8.03 -9.09 7.05
N THR A 13 7.13 -9.58 6.19
CA THR A 13 7.26 -10.83 5.44
C THR A 13 7.54 -10.62 3.95
N ASP A 14 7.69 -9.35 3.51
CA ASP A 14 7.92 -8.94 2.12
C ASP A 14 6.86 -9.48 1.13
N ASP A 15 5.66 -9.81 1.61
CA ASP A 15 4.52 -10.33 0.83
C ASP A 15 3.41 -9.28 0.60
N ALA A 16 3.46 -8.16 1.33
CA ALA A 16 2.49 -7.08 1.24
C ALA A 16 3.21 -5.74 1.36
N LEU A 17 3.44 -5.11 0.20
CA LEU A 17 4.09 -3.81 0.10
C LEU A 17 3.08 -2.73 -0.23
N MET A 18 3.21 -1.56 0.42
CA MET A 18 2.33 -0.43 0.17
C MET A 18 3.09 0.88 0.16
N ALA A 19 2.73 1.77 -0.75
CA ALA A 19 3.17 3.14 -0.82
C ALA A 19 1.96 4.08 -0.80
N THR A 20 2.13 5.25 -0.18
CA THR A 20 1.07 6.24 0.01
C THR A 20 1.56 7.61 -0.37
N GLY A 21 0.78 8.32 -1.17
CA GLY A 21 0.90 9.75 -1.38
C GLY A 21 -0.19 10.51 -0.62
N PHE A 22 -0.55 11.70 -1.11
CA PHE A 22 -1.57 12.54 -0.50
C PHE A 22 -2.97 12.32 -1.09
N THR A 23 -3.04 12.02 -2.38
CA THR A 23 -4.28 11.79 -3.15
C THR A 23 -4.47 10.34 -3.57
N ALA A 24 -3.39 9.56 -3.65
CA ALA A 24 -3.37 8.19 -4.12
C ALA A 24 -2.52 7.29 -3.23
N TRP A 25 -2.75 5.98 -3.37
CA TRP A 25 -1.94 4.92 -2.78
C TRP A 25 -1.82 3.77 -3.76
N GLY A 26 -0.74 3.00 -3.65
CA GLY A 26 -0.49 1.79 -4.42
C GLY A 26 -0.03 0.67 -3.49
N GLY A 27 -0.47 -0.55 -3.74
CA GLY A 27 -0.07 -1.72 -2.97
C GLY A 27 0.12 -2.93 -3.88
N ILE A 28 1.07 -3.79 -3.51
CA ILE A 28 1.23 -5.11 -4.11
C ILE A 28 1.13 -6.18 -3.04
N PHE A 29 0.41 -7.25 -3.36
CA PHE A 29 0.08 -8.31 -2.42
C PHE A 29 0.37 -9.66 -3.07
N TRP A 30 1.07 -10.53 -2.37
CA TRP A 30 1.30 -11.90 -2.78
C TRP A 30 0.18 -12.80 -2.25
N LEU A 31 -0.34 -13.67 -3.11
CA LEU A 31 -1.27 -14.72 -2.73
C LEU A 31 -1.12 -15.89 -3.72
N ASP A 32 -0.94 -17.10 -3.19
CA ASP A 32 -0.89 -18.36 -3.93
C ASP A 32 0.06 -18.35 -5.14
N GLY A 33 1.28 -17.84 -4.92
CA GLY A 33 2.35 -17.86 -5.92
C GLY A 33 2.29 -16.74 -6.96
N VAL A 34 1.36 -15.79 -6.85
CA VAL A 34 1.25 -14.65 -7.77
C VAL A 34 1.12 -13.32 -7.03
N TRP A 35 1.55 -12.24 -7.66
CA TRP A 35 1.40 -10.88 -7.15
C TRP A 35 0.19 -10.18 -7.75
N TYR A 36 -0.46 -9.35 -6.93
CA TYR A 36 -1.59 -8.51 -7.31
C TYR A 36 -1.23 -7.06 -7.04
N ALA A 37 -1.31 -6.21 -8.05
CA ALA A 37 -1.20 -4.77 -7.91
C ALA A 37 -2.59 -4.15 -7.72
N VAL A 38 -2.72 -3.29 -6.70
CA VAL A 38 -3.96 -2.58 -6.39
C VAL A 38 -3.65 -1.11 -6.16
N GLY A 39 -4.45 -0.23 -6.75
CA GLY A 39 -4.34 1.21 -6.60
C GLY A 39 -5.64 1.81 -6.09
N GLY A 40 -5.54 2.87 -5.29
CA GLY A 40 -6.70 3.65 -4.88
C GLY A 40 -6.34 5.11 -4.66
N GLY A 41 -7.33 5.89 -4.24
CA GLY A 41 -7.15 7.31 -4.01
C GLY A 41 -8.32 7.96 -3.27
N LYS A 42 -8.16 9.23 -2.95
CA LYS A 42 -9.15 10.02 -2.22
C LYS A 42 -10.42 10.15 -3.06
N GLY A 43 -11.51 9.56 -2.56
CA GLY A 43 -12.81 9.55 -3.25
C GLY A 43 -12.91 8.54 -4.40
N GLU A 44 -11.86 7.74 -4.62
CA GLU A 44 -11.86 6.68 -5.64
C GLU A 44 -11.95 5.32 -4.99
N ARG A 45 -12.73 4.41 -5.59
CA ARG A 45 -12.72 3.01 -5.18
C ARG A 45 -11.36 2.37 -5.52
N PRO A 46 -10.89 1.39 -4.75
CA PRO A 46 -9.70 0.65 -5.14
C PRO A 46 -9.91 -0.11 -6.46
N HIS A 47 -8.85 -0.24 -7.26
CA HIS A 47 -8.84 -0.91 -8.55
C HIS A 47 -7.72 -1.95 -8.58
N LEU A 48 -8.00 -3.11 -9.18
CA LEU A 48 -6.95 -4.05 -9.59
C LEU A 48 -6.21 -3.45 -10.78
N LEU A 49 -4.90 -3.31 -10.65
CA LEU A 49 -4.02 -2.76 -11.67
C LEU A 49 -3.43 -3.88 -12.53
N GLY A 50 -3.06 -4.99 -11.91
CA GLY A 50 -2.58 -6.18 -12.61
C GLY A 50 -2.27 -7.35 -11.71
N VAL A 51 -1.95 -8.47 -12.36
CA VAL A 51 -1.66 -9.77 -11.73
C VAL A 51 -0.46 -10.38 -12.45
N GLY A 52 0.54 -10.88 -11.71
CA GLY A 52 1.70 -11.53 -12.30
C GLY A 52 2.93 -11.51 -11.42
N GLU A 53 4.07 -11.19 -12.03
CA GLU A 53 5.37 -11.11 -11.36
C GLU A 53 5.45 -9.91 -10.40
N ARG A 54 6.27 -10.05 -9.35
CA ARG A 54 6.46 -9.03 -8.31
C ARG A 54 6.86 -7.67 -8.90
N THR A 55 7.88 -7.68 -9.75
CA THR A 55 8.46 -6.46 -10.34
C THR A 55 7.48 -5.76 -11.27
N VAL A 56 6.67 -6.53 -12.01
CA VAL A 56 5.61 -6.02 -12.89
C VAL A 56 4.50 -5.38 -12.07
N CYS A 57 4.02 -6.04 -11.02
CA CYS A 57 3.00 -5.48 -10.14
C CYS A 57 3.50 -4.21 -9.45
N LEU A 58 4.76 -4.22 -8.99
CA LEU A 58 5.38 -3.05 -8.36
C LEU A 58 5.42 -1.87 -9.33
N ALA A 59 5.83 -2.09 -10.59
CA ALA A 59 5.86 -1.06 -11.62
C ALA A 59 4.47 -0.47 -11.89
N GLN A 60 3.44 -1.32 -12.02
CA GLN A 60 2.08 -0.84 -12.27
C GLN A 60 1.51 -0.02 -11.11
N ALA A 61 1.78 -0.43 -9.87
CA ALA A 61 1.35 0.32 -8.69
C ALA A 61 2.17 1.62 -8.50
N ASP A 62 3.44 1.65 -8.91
CA ASP A 62 4.25 2.87 -8.97
C ASP A 62 3.73 3.84 -10.03
N ASP A 63 3.40 3.35 -11.22
CA ASP A 63 2.80 4.17 -12.29
C ASP A 63 1.45 4.75 -11.87
N TRP A 64 0.62 3.97 -11.15
CA TRP A 64 -0.62 4.47 -10.57
C TRP A 64 -0.40 5.68 -9.65
N LEU A 65 0.62 5.62 -8.80
CA LEU A 65 0.98 6.71 -7.91
C LEU A 65 1.49 7.93 -8.70
N ASN A 66 2.45 7.73 -9.61
CA ASN A 66 3.03 8.83 -10.40
C ASN A 66 2.01 9.52 -11.32
N THR A 67 0.94 8.83 -11.75
CA THR A 67 -0.11 9.43 -12.58
C THR A 67 -1.16 10.21 -11.79
N ARG A 68 -1.27 10.02 -10.48
CA ARG A 68 -2.32 10.59 -9.62
C ARG A 68 -1.82 11.53 -8.53
N GLU A 69 -0.54 11.46 -8.21
CA GLU A 69 0.12 12.39 -7.31
C GLU A 69 0.71 13.57 -8.08
N THR A 70 0.65 14.74 -7.46
CA THR A 70 1.38 15.91 -7.93
C THR A 70 2.78 15.91 -7.32
N ASP A 71 3.80 16.40 -8.04
CA ASP A 71 5.18 16.45 -7.53
C ASP A 71 5.29 17.13 -6.15
N GLU A 72 4.46 18.15 -5.88
CA GLU A 72 4.49 18.90 -4.63
C GLU A 72 4.11 18.09 -3.38
N SER A 73 3.27 17.06 -3.52
CA SER A 73 2.86 16.19 -2.41
C SER A 73 3.92 15.13 -2.09
N ALA A 74 4.59 14.59 -3.12
CA ALA A 74 5.66 13.60 -2.97
C ALA A 74 6.89 14.14 -2.22
N PHE A 75 7.23 15.43 -2.39
CA PHE A 75 8.32 16.04 -1.62
C PHE A 75 7.98 16.23 -0.14
N LYS A 76 6.71 16.51 0.20
CA LYS A 76 6.26 16.74 1.58
C LYS A 76 6.30 15.46 2.42
N THR A 77 5.93 14.32 1.84
CA THR A 77 5.92 13.01 2.52
C THR A 77 7.34 12.48 2.82
N ARG A 78 8.39 13.00 2.16
CA ARG A 78 9.77 12.60 2.44
C ARG A 78 10.22 12.90 3.87
N SER A 79 9.73 13.99 4.46
CA SER A 79 9.98 14.32 5.86
C SER A 79 9.33 13.32 6.83
N TRP A 80 8.20 12.71 6.44
CA TRP A 80 7.45 11.77 7.27
C TRP A 80 8.15 10.43 7.45
N LEU A 81 9.13 10.12 6.61
CA LEU A 81 10.01 8.96 6.77
C LEU A 81 10.90 9.05 8.01
N ARG A 82 11.02 10.23 8.62
CA ARG A 82 11.87 10.47 9.80
C ARG A 82 11.11 11.04 11.00
N GLN A 83 9.83 11.33 10.82
CA GLN A 83 8.99 11.91 11.87
C GLN A 83 8.19 10.81 12.58
N PRO A 84 7.92 10.97 13.89
CA PRO A 84 7.06 10.04 14.61
C PRO A 84 5.61 10.16 14.12
N PRO A 85 4.80 9.10 14.34
CA PRO A 85 3.38 9.09 14.02
C PRO A 85 2.66 10.15 14.85
N THR A 86 1.61 10.71 14.28
CA THR A 86 0.73 11.61 15.02
C THR A 86 -0.19 10.82 15.94
N GLU A 87 -0.63 11.43 17.04
CA GLU A 87 -1.58 10.81 17.99
C GLU A 87 -2.85 10.31 17.26
N LYS A 88 -3.36 11.11 16.33
CA LYS A 88 -4.53 10.73 15.51
C LYS A 88 -4.27 9.48 14.69
N GLN A 89 -3.06 9.27 14.17
CA GLN A 89 -2.75 8.03 13.45
C GLN A 89 -2.72 6.83 14.39
N LEU A 90 -2.12 6.97 15.58
CA LEU A 90 -2.04 5.91 16.59
C LEU A 90 -3.42 5.46 17.12
N GLN A 91 -4.46 6.29 16.98
CA GLN A 91 -5.84 5.93 17.31
C GLN A 91 -6.46 4.91 16.33
N TYR A 92 -5.99 4.89 15.08
CA TYR A 92 -6.49 3.97 14.04
C TYR A 92 -5.61 2.73 13.85
N LEU A 93 -4.48 2.66 14.55
CA LEU A 93 -3.56 1.54 14.49
C LEU A 93 -3.78 0.59 15.68
N ALA A 94 -3.31 -0.64 15.51
CA ALA A 94 -3.37 -1.64 16.56
C ALA A 94 -2.54 -1.18 17.78
N PRO A 95 -2.93 -1.53 19.03
CA PRO A 95 -2.23 -1.07 20.24
C PRO A 95 -0.73 -1.40 20.25
N GLU A 96 -0.33 -2.50 19.61
CA GLU A 96 1.05 -2.96 19.48
C GLU A 96 1.91 -1.95 18.72
N CYS A 97 1.31 -1.23 17.75
CA CYS A 97 1.98 -0.16 17.02
C CYS A 97 2.39 1.02 17.90
N ARG A 98 1.79 1.18 19.10
CA ARG A 98 2.17 2.24 20.06
C ARG A 98 3.47 1.93 20.78
N GLN A 99 3.91 0.68 20.76
CA GLN A 99 5.17 0.23 21.35
C GLN A 99 6.28 0.08 20.29
N ASP A 100 5.97 0.28 19.01
CA ASP A 100 6.95 0.30 17.92
C ASP A 100 7.63 1.68 17.84
N PHE A 101 8.78 1.81 18.51
CA PHE A 101 9.60 3.02 18.47
C PHE A 101 10.23 3.31 17.09
N GLY A 102 10.20 2.33 16.17
CA GLY A 102 10.61 2.49 14.77
C GLY A 102 9.49 2.94 13.84
N LEU A 103 8.25 3.03 14.32
CA LEU A 103 7.10 3.42 13.51
C LEU A 103 7.22 4.88 13.07
N THR A 104 7.34 5.10 11.77
CA THR A 104 7.39 6.45 11.19
C THR A 104 5.98 6.93 10.85
N ARG A 105 5.82 8.24 10.73
CA ARG A 105 4.57 8.87 10.25
C ARG A 105 4.15 8.35 8.88
N TYR A 106 5.11 8.08 8.01
CA TYR A 106 4.85 7.50 6.70
C TYR A 106 4.36 6.05 6.81
N ARG A 107 5.05 5.20 7.59
CA ARG A 107 4.63 3.81 7.83
C ARG A 107 3.24 3.74 8.48
N ALA A 108 2.95 4.61 9.44
CA ALA A 108 1.64 4.73 10.05
C ALA A 108 0.55 5.07 9.01
N SER A 109 0.84 5.96 8.06
CA SER A 109 -0.09 6.31 6.97
C SER A 109 -0.36 5.11 6.06
N ALA A 110 0.67 4.34 5.70
CA ALA A 110 0.51 3.11 4.93
C ALA A 110 -0.36 2.08 5.65
N LEU A 111 -0.07 1.79 6.92
CA LEU A 111 -0.86 0.85 7.74
C LEU A 111 -2.33 1.28 7.86
N MET A 112 -2.59 2.56 8.11
CA MET A 112 -3.95 3.09 8.15
C MET A 112 -4.66 2.94 6.80
N THR A 113 -3.99 3.28 5.71
CA THR A 113 -4.56 3.20 4.36
C THR A 113 -4.89 1.76 4.02
N PHE A 114 -4.02 0.81 4.35
CA PHE A 114 -4.32 -0.62 4.24
C PHE A 114 -5.53 -0.98 5.10
N GLY A 115 -5.57 -0.59 6.37
CA GLY A 115 -6.68 -0.86 7.29
C GLY A 115 -8.04 -0.40 6.74
N PHE A 116 -8.12 0.83 6.24
CA PHE A 116 -9.35 1.39 5.67
C PHE A 116 -9.79 0.70 4.38
N ASN A 117 -8.84 0.21 3.58
CA ASN A 117 -9.12 -0.41 2.28
C ASN A 117 -9.07 -1.94 2.30
N LYS A 118 -8.75 -2.57 3.44
CA LYS A 118 -8.48 -4.01 3.57
C LYS A 118 -9.57 -4.87 2.94
N ARG A 119 -10.84 -4.54 3.22
CA ARG A 119 -11.99 -5.27 2.67
C ARG A 119 -12.05 -5.18 1.15
N ALA A 120 -11.89 -4.00 0.58
CA ALA A 120 -11.95 -3.79 -0.86
C ALA A 120 -10.75 -4.43 -1.58
N ILE A 121 -9.54 -4.31 -1.01
CA ILE A 121 -8.33 -4.98 -1.51
C ILE A 121 -8.55 -6.50 -1.56
N ARG A 122 -9.03 -7.09 -0.47
CA ARG A 122 -9.34 -8.53 -0.41
C ARG A 122 -10.35 -8.95 -1.45
N GLN A 123 -11.45 -8.20 -1.60
CA GLN A 123 -12.47 -8.50 -2.60
C GLN A 123 -11.90 -8.46 -4.03
N LEU A 124 -11.05 -7.49 -4.36
CA LEU A 124 -10.40 -7.42 -5.67
C LEU A 124 -9.48 -8.61 -5.93
N ILE A 125 -8.65 -8.97 -4.95
CA ILE A 125 -7.74 -10.11 -5.05
C ILE A 125 -8.54 -11.41 -5.18
N GLU A 126 -9.49 -11.66 -4.29
CA GLU A 126 -10.35 -12.86 -4.30
C GLU A 126 -11.16 -12.98 -5.61
N SER A 127 -11.57 -11.85 -6.21
CA SER A 127 -12.27 -11.84 -7.51
C SER A 127 -11.32 -12.13 -8.69
N ALA A 128 -10.05 -11.74 -8.57
CA ALA A 128 -9.02 -11.99 -9.57
C ALA A 128 -8.45 -13.40 -9.50
N VAL A 129 -8.54 -14.06 -8.34
CA VAL A 129 -8.24 -15.48 -8.17
C VAL A 129 -9.30 -16.29 -8.95
N GLY A 130 -8.93 -16.67 -10.17
CA GLY A 130 -9.76 -17.53 -11.03
C GLY A 130 -10.14 -18.84 -10.33
N PRO A 131 -11.27 -19.47 -10.73
CA PRO A 131 -11.78 -20.68 -10.09
C PRO A 131 -10.78 -21.85 -10.05
N GLU A 132 -9.85 -21.92 -11.01
CA GLU A 132 -8.82 -22.98 -11.06
C GLU A 132 -7.78 -22.90 -9.92
N ARG A 133 -7.54 -21.71 -9.35
CA ARG A 133 -6.59 -21.54 -8.23
C ARG A 133 -7.22 -21.73 -6.85
N ARG A 134 -8.56 -21.74 -6.77
CA ARG A 134 -9.29 -21.97 -5.50
C ARG A 134 -9.36 -23.44 -5.08
N ALA A 135 -8.99 -24.36 -5.98
CA ALA A 135 -9.11 -25.81 -5.79
C ALA A 135 -7.77 -26.55 -5.70
N ALA A 136 -6.64 -25.81 -5.69
CA ALA A 136 -5.29 -26.35 -5.59
C ALA A 136 -4.77 -26.33 -4.14
#